data_AF-A0A918MZI6-F1
#
_entry.id   AF-A0A918MZI6-F1
#
_cell.length_a   1.000
_cell.length_b   1.000
_cell.length_c   1.000
_cell.angle_alpha   90.00
_cell.angle_beta   90.00
_cell.angle_gamma   90.00
#
_symmetry.space_group_name_H-M   'P 1'
#
loop_
_entity.id
_entity.type
_entity.pdbx_description
1 polymer ?
#
loop_
_entity_poly.entity_id
_entity_poly.type
_entity_poly.pdbx_seq_one_letter_code
_entity_poly.pdbx_strand_id
1 'polypeptide(L)'
;MMKKLTVAAALFVALGTAAEEPLAITDFSVENIETLDAQGKVLATVPVSSLPDTDIPVIEKNEELDLIKIKNKQGEEVWLDAYFVKLNKGKVVDLPCYKMSETDGKDSRETGTMGFGGTCEDAN
;
A
#
# COMPACT_ATOMS: atom_id res chain seq x y z
N MET A 1 -28.76 27.68 51.00
CA MET A 1 -27.89 26.91 51.91
C MET A 1 -27.47 25.62 51.21
N MET A 2 -26.14 25.43 51.12
CA MET A 2 -25.37 24.17 51.06
C MET A 2 -25.92 22.96 50.27
N LYS A 3 -25.23 22.54 49.18
CA LYS A 3 -24.16 21.49 49.16
C LYS A 3 -24.79 20.09 49.31
N LYS A 4 -24.68 19.14 48.38
CA LYS A 4 -23.43 18.47 47.96
C LYS A 4 -23.70 17.47 46.80
N LEU A 5 -22.73 17.41 45.87
CA LEU A 5 -22.06 16.23 45.26
C LEU A 5 -22.95 15.09 44.67
N THR A 6 -22.68 14.46 43.53
CA THR A 6 -21.37 14.02 43.01
C THR A 6 -21.58 13.48 41.58
N VAL A 7 -20.74 13.94 40.65
CA VAL A 7 -20.06 13.15 39.60
C VAL A 7 -20.91 12.15 38.80
N ALA A 8 -21.35 12.57 37.61
CA ALA A 8 -21.49 11.65 36.48
C ALA A 8 -20.45 12.08 35.43
N ALA A 9 -19.37 11.30 35.40
CA ALA A 9 -18.22 11.49 34.54
C ALA A 9 -18.66 11.56 33.06
N ALA A 10 -18.54 12.74 32.47
CA ALA A 10 -18.41 12.89 31.04
C ALA A 10 -17.02 12.35 30.67
N LEU A 11 -16.92 11.02 30.58
CA LEU A 11 -15.78 10.32 30.02
C LEU A 11 -15.78 10.65 28.53
N PHE A 12 -15.14 11.77 28.19
CA PHE A 12 -14.79 12.14 26.83
C PHE A 12 -13.87 11.03 26.33
N VAL A 13 -14.47 10.10 25.60
CA VAL A 13 -13.76 9.03 24.91
C VAL A 13 -12.98 9.72 23.81
N ALA A 14 -11.76 10.12 24.12
CA ALA A 14 -10.75 10.40 23.12
C ALA A 14 -10.46 9.06 22.44
N LEU A 15 -11.26 8.72 21.43
CA LEU A 15 -10.85 7.74 20.45
C LEU A 15 -9.61 8.34 19.79
N GLY A 16 -8.44 7.89 20.23
CA GLY A 16 -7.22 8.06 19.48
C GLY A 16 -7.45 7.42 18.12
N THR A 17 -7.68 8.25 17.10
CA THR A 17 -7.47 7.82 15.74
C THR A 17 -6.02 7.40 15.68
N ALA A 18 -5.76 6.10 15.63
CA ALA A 18 -4.48 5.62 15.16
C ALA A 18 -4.25 6.35 13.83
N ALA A 19 -3.27 7.25 13.82
CA ALA A 19 -2.92 8.01 12.63
C ALA A 19 -2.32 7.00 11.67
N GLU A 20 -3.19 6.35 10.92
CA GLU A 20 -2.81 5.45 9.86
C GLU A 20 -2.07 6.31 8.84
N GLU A 21 -0.75 6.11 8.75
CA GLU A 21 0.09 6.95 7.90
C GLU A 21 -0.50 7.01 6.48
N PRO A 22 -0.72 8.22 5.93
CA PRO A 22 -1.36 8.36 4.63
C PRO A 22 -0.54 7.61 3.57
N LEU A 23 -1.22 6.97 2.63
CA LEU A 23 -0.57 6.27 1.53
C LEU A 23 0.24 7.29 0.73
N ALA A 24 1.54 7.08 0.64
CA ALA A 24 2.46 8.01 0.02
C ALA A 24 3.40 7.27 -0.93
N ILE A 25 3.77 7.96 -2.01
CA ILE A 25 4.79 7.50 -2.95
C ILE A 25 6.15 7.83 -2.35
N THR A 26 6.95 6.81 -2.10
CA THR A 26 8.30 6.93 -1.55
C THR A 26 9.36 6.99 -2.64
N ASP A 27 9.11 6.35 -3.79
CA ASP A 27 10.11 6.27 -4.87
C ASP A 27 9.48 5.88 -6.20
N PHE A 28 10.24 6.02 -7.29
CA PHE A 28 9.83 5.63 -8.64
C PHE A 28 10.83 4.64 -9.24
N SER A 29 10.33 3.64 -9.95
CA SER A 29 11.15 2.59 -10.59
C SER A 29 11.75 3.01 -11.93
N VAL A 30 11.39 4.19 -12.46
CA VAL A 30 11.75 4.66 -13.80
C VAL A 30 12.16 6.13 -13.79
N GLU A 31 12.92 6.57 -14.80
CA GLU A 31 13.33 7.97 -14.96
C GLU A 31 12.24 8.83 -15.62
N ASN A 32 11.44 8.22 -16.49
CA ASN A 32 10.32 8.85 -17.18
C ASN A 32 9.06 8.03 -16.92
N ILE A 33 7.98 8.71 -16.56
CA ILE A 33 6.71 8.08 -16.20
C ILE A 33 5.58 8.65 -17.05
N GLU A 34 4.64 7.79 -17.40
CA GLU A 34 3.45 8.17 -18.14
C GLU A 34 2.39 8.68 -17.17
N THR A 35 1.88 9.89 -17.44
CA THR A 35 0.68 10.40 -16.80
C THR A 35 -0.53 9.89 -17.59
N LEU A 36 -1.50 9.35 -16.88
CA LEU A 36 -2.69 8.72 -17.42
C LEU A 36 -3.95 9.49 -17.00
N ASP A 37 -5.05 9.25 -17.71
CA ASP A 37 -6.40 9.62 -17.28
C ASP A 37 -7.05 8.52 -16.42
N ALA A 38 -8.28 8.75 -15.96
CA ALA A 38 -9.02 7.81 -15.13
C ALA A 38 -9.37 6.49 -15.85
N GLN A 39 -9.25 6.46 -17.18
CA GLN A 39 -9.52 5.32 -18.04
C GLN A 39 -8.24 4.59 -18.44
N GLY A 40 -7.08 5.00 -17.92
CA GLY A 40 -5.78 4.39 -18.24
C GLY A 40 -5.23 4.79 -19.61
N LYS A 41 -5.71 5.89 -20.21
CA LYS A 41 -5.14 6.42 -21.45
C LYS A 41 -3.97 7.35 -21.13
N VAL A 42 -2.86 7.17 -21.84
CA VAL A 42 -1.67 8.02 -21.72
C VAL A 42 -1.99 9.45 -22.18
N LEU A 43 -1.74 10.42 -21.30
CA LEU A 43 -1.84 11.85 -21.57
C LEU A 43 -0.49 12.41 -22.02
N ALA A 44 0.58 12.10 -21.27
CA ALA A 44 1.94 12.54 -21.58
C ALA A 44 2.98 11.64 -20.90
N THR A 45 4.19 11.63 -21.43
CA THR A 45 5.36 11.05 -20.75
C THR A 45 6.17 12.19 -20.15
N VAL A 46 6.35 12.18 -18.83
CA VAL A 46 7.05 13.23 -18.09
C VAL A 46 8.23 12.65 -17.33
N PRO A 47 9.35 13.39 -17.19
CA PRO A 47 10.46 12.93 -16.36
C PRO A 47 10.04 12.95 -14.88
N VAL A 48 10.46 11.97 -14.09
CA VAL A 48 10.14 11.89 -12.66
C VAL A 48 10.62 13.12 -11.89
N SER A 49 11.70 13.77 -12.34
CA SER A 49 12.17 15.04 -11.78
C SER A 49 11.14 16.19 -11.86
N SER A 50 10.15 16.09 -12.75
CA SER A 50 9.06 17.06 -12.88
C SER A 50 7.91 16.81 -11.89
N LEU A 51 7.86 15.63 -11.28
CA LEU A 51 6.91 15.31 -10.21
C LEU A 51 7.38 15.90 -8.88
N PRO A 52 6.47 16.05 -7.89
CA PRO A 52 6.86 16.48 -6.55
C PRO A 52 7.90 15.51 -5.97
N ASP A 53 8.84 16.04 -5.20
CA ASP A 53 9.87 15.21 -4.59
C ASP A 53 9.24 14.33 -3.50
N THR A 54 9.97 13.28 -3.08
CA THR A 54 9.64 12.22 -2.10
C THR A 54 8.49 12.49 -1.12
N ASP A 55 7.66 11.46 -0.88
CA ASP A 55 6.45 11.44 -0.03
C ASP A 55 5.22 12.13 -0.63
N ILE A 56 4.95 11.84 -1.92
CA ILE A 56 3.75 12.36 -2.58
C ILE A 56 2.51 11.68 -1.99
N PRO A 57 1.57 12.42 -1.37
CA PRO A 57 0.35 11.83 -0.85
C PRO A 57 -0.52 11.33 -2.02
N VAL A 58 -0.93 10.06 -1.93
CA VAL A 58 -1.89 9.46 -2.84
C VAL A 58 -3.28 9.99 -2.51
N ILE A 59 -3.95 10.58 -3.50
CA ILE A 59 -5.31 11.11 -3.35
C ILE A 59 -6.31 9.95 -3.43
N GLU A 60 -6.13 9.09 -4.41
CA GLU A 60 -7.08 8.04 -4.78
C GLU A 60 -6.32 6.90 -5.46
N LYS A 61 -6.84 5.68 -5.30
CA LYS A 61 -6.32 4.48 -5.95
C LYS A 61 -7.46 3.79 -6.69
N ASN A 62 -7.25 3.49 -7.97
CA ASN A 62 -8.13 2.65 -8.76
C ASN A 62 -7.57 1.22 -8.75
N GLU A 63 -8.24 0.30 -8.05
CA GLU A 63 -7.78 -1.09 -7.91
C GLU A 63 -8.09 -1.97 -9.14
N GLU A 64 -8.99 -1.54 -10.03
CA GLU A 64 -9.33 -2.30 -11.25
C GLU A 64 -8.25 -2.14 -12.33
N LEU A 65 -7.68 -0.93 -12.43
CA LEU A 65 -6.65 -0.58 -13.40
C LEU A 65 -5.27 -0.39 -12.77
N ASP A 66 -5.13 -0.65 -11.46
CA ASP A 66 -3.93 -0.41 -10.66
C ASP A 66 -3.34 1.00 -10.90
N LEU A 67 -4.19 2.03 -10.88
CA LEU A 67 -3.78 3.43 -11.06
C LEU A 67 -3.79 4.19 -9.74
N ILE A 68 -2.86 5.12 -9.61
CA ILE A 68 -2.66 5.96 -8.43
C ILE A 68 -2.81 7.42 -8.83
N LYS A 69 -3.74 8.12 -8.18
CA LYS A 69 -3.99 9.53 -8.42
C LYS A 69 -3.13 10.40 -7.49
N ILE A 70 -2.39 11.33 -8.08
CA ILE A 70 -1.55 12.29 -7.35
C ILE A 70 -1.76 13.71 -7.84
N LYS A 71 -1.25 14.70 -7.09
CA LYS A 71 -1.09 16.06 -7.57
C LYS A 71 0.32 16.27 -8.11
N ASN A 72 0.46 16.80 -9.31
CA ASN A 72 1.76 17.20 -9.86
C ASN A 72 2.27 18.50 -9.19
N LYS A 73 3.50 18.93 -9.54
CA LYS A 73 4.07 20.21 -9.05
C LYS A 73 3.22 21.45 -9.40
N GLN A 74 2.36 21.35 -10.43
CA GLN A 74 1.45 22.41 -10.86
C GLN A 74 0.09 22.36 -10.14
N GLY A 75 -0.14 21.37 -9.28
CA GLY A 75 -1.39 21.16 -8.55
C GLY A 75 -2.49 20.46 -9.36
N GLU A 76 -2.18 19.98 -10.57
CA GLU A 76 -3.09 19.21 -11.41
C GLU A 76 -3.14 17.75 -10.95
N GLU A 77 -4.32 17.16 -11.05
CA GLU A 77 -4.56 15.76 -10.71
C GLU A 77 -4.21 14.88 -11.90
N VAL A 78 -3.24 13.98 -11.70
CA VAL A 78 -2.79 13.05 -12.72
C VAL A 78 -2.82 11.62 -12.17
N TRP A 79 -3.11 10.66 -13.03
CA TRP A 79 -3.00 9.25 -12.69
C TRP A 79 -1.63 8.71 -13.10
N LEU A 80 -1.07 7.84 -12.28
CA LEU A 80 0.17 7.12 -12.54
C LEU A 80 -0.10 5.63 -12.42
N ASP A 81 0.61 4.83 -13.18
CA ASP A 81 0.57 3.38 -13.05
C ASP A 81 1.28 2.95 -11.77
N ALA A 82 0.58 2.19 -10.90
CA ALA A 82 1.11 1.67 -9.64
C ALA A 82 2.34 0.78 -9.85
N TYR A 83 2.51 0.18 -11.03
CA TYR A 83 3.64 -0.68 -11.37
C TYR A 83 4.99 0.05 -11.31
N PHE A 84 5.02 1.34 -11.66
CA PHE A 84 6.24 2.13 -11.69
C PHE A 84 6.50 2.90 -10.39
N VAL A 85 5.65 2.74 -9.39
CA VAL A 85 5.62 3.54 -8.17
C VAL A 85 5.88 2.67 -6.94
N LYS A 86 6.75 3.10 -6.04
CA LYS A 86 6.90 2.49 -4.71
C LYS A 86 6.07 3.25 -3.69
N LEU A 87 5.23 2.52 -2.97
CA LEU A 87 4.38 3.06 -1.92
C LEU A 87 4.97 2.76 -0.54
N ASN A 88 4.70 3.63 0.43
CA ASN A 88 5.06 3.41 1.84
C ASN A 88 4.35 2.17 2.44
N LYS A 89 3.18 1.81 1.91
CA LYS A 89 2.42 0.62 2.29
C LYS A 89 2.18 -0.26 1.08
N GLY A 90 2.64 -1.51 1.16
CA GLY A 90 2.41 -2.51 0.13
C GLY A 90 1.00 -3.09 0.16
N LYS A 91 0.54 -3.62 -0.98
CA LYS A 91 -0.66 -4.45 -1.04
C LYS A 91 -0.38 -5.74 -0.28
N VAL A 92 -1.07 -5.96 0.84
CA VAL A 92 -1.05 -7.25 1.54
C VAL A 92 -1.89 -8.21 0.70
N VAL A 93 -1.22 -9.16 0.04
CA VAL A 93 -1.90 -10.24 -0.68
C VAL A 93 -1.96 -11.43 0.25
N ASP A 94 -3.18 -11.89 0.54
CA ASP A 94 -3.39 -13.12 1.30
C ASP A 94 -2.98 -14.30 0.42
N LEU A 95 -1.75 -14.77 0.60
CA LEU A 95 -1.25 -15.96 -0.04
C LEU A 95 -1.65 -17.14 0.85
N PRO A 96 -2.57 -18.02 0.39
CA PRO A 96 -2.87 -19.22 1.16
C PRO A 96 -1.58 -20.00 1.37
N CYS A 97 -1.23 -20.20 2.64
CA CYS A 97 -0.09 -21.02 3.04
C CYS A 97 -0.34 -22.47 2.64
N TYR A 98 0.06 -22.83 1.43
CA TYR A 98 0.01 -24.21 0.96
C TYR A 98 1.11 -24.99 1.67
N LYS A 99 0.70 -25.84 2.63
CA LYS A 99 1.58 -26.85 3.21
C LYS A 99 2.01 -27.80 2.08
N MET A 100 3.29 -27.79 1.72
CA MET A 100 3.82 -28.76 0.77
C MET A 100 3.52 -30.17 1.30
N SER A 101 2.89 -30.98 0.46
CA SER A 101 2.66 -32.38 0.77
C SER A 101 4.02 -33.08 0.77
N GLU A 102 4.55 -33.41 1.95
CA GLU A 102 5.67 -34.32 2.06
C GLU A 102 5.21 -35.66 1.50
N THR A 103 5.78 -36.07 0.36
CA THR A 103 5.49 -37.37 -0.24
C THR A 103 6.21 -38.43 0.58
N ASP A 104 5.43 -39.35 1.16
CA ASP A 104 5.93 -40.41 2.03
C ASP A 104 7.05 -41.22 1.34
N GLY A 105 8.23 -41.11 1.95
CA GLY A 105 9.36 -42.05 1.94
C GLY A 105 9.59 -42.89 0.69
N LYS A 106 10.39 -42.36 -0.26
CA LYS A 106 11.50 -43.04 -1.01
C LYS A 106 11.90 -42.33 -2.31
N ASP A 107 11.75 -41.01 -2.44
CA ASP A 107 12.34 -40.30 -3.58
C ASP A 107 13.57 -39.51 -3.10
N SER A 108 14.76 -39.89 -3.57
CA SER A 108 15.99 -39.14 -3.33
C SER A 108 15.99 -37.94 -4.27
N ARG A 109 15.35 -36.84 -3.86
CA ARG A 109 15.38 -35.59 -4.62
C ARG A 109 16.14 -34.51 -3.85
N GLU A 110 17.10 -33.93 -4.56
CA GLU A 110 17.81 -32.70 -4.20
C GLU A 110 16.81 -31.63 -3.74
N THR A 111 17.06 -31.06 -2.56
CA THR A 111 16.27 -29.97 -1.99
C THR A 111 16.55 -28.68 -2.78
N GLY A 112 15.97 -28.58 -3.97
CA GLY A 112 15.94 -27.34 -4.74
C GLY A 112 14.86 -26.44 -4.19
N THR A 113 15.21 -25.56 -3.26
CA THR A 113 14.28 -24.55 -2.73
C THR A 113 14.06 -23.47 -3.79
N MET A 114 13.10 -23.67 -4.69
CA MET A 114 12.64 -22.62 -5.62
C MET A 114 11.66 -21.71 -4.89
N GLY A 115 12.18 -20.59 -4.35
CA GLY A 115 11.47 -19.31 -4.28
C GLY A 115 10.09 -19.24 -3.61
N PHE A 116 9.78 -20.07 -2.61
CA PHE A 116 8.59 -19.85 -1.78
C PHE A 116 8.93 -18.83 -0.68
N GLY A 117 8.26 -17.68 -0.72
CA GLY A 117 8.42 -16.61 0.27
C GLY A 117 7.76 -16.96 1.60
N GLY A 118 8.48 -16.69 2.69
CA GLY A 118 7.98 -16.74 4.07
C GLY A 118 7.79 -18.15 4.65
N THR A 119 8.23 -18.37 5.89
CA THR A 119 7.87 -19.55 6.66
C THR A 119 6.44 -19.41 7.16
N CYS A 120 5.57 -20.34 6.81
CA CYS A 120 4.23 -20.45 7.39
C CYS A 120 4.34 -20.96 8.83
N GLU A 121 4.51 -20.05 9.78
CA GLU A 121 4.28 -20.32 11.20
C GLU A 121 2.77 -20.18 11.43
N ASP A 122 2.09 -21.30 11.71
CA ASP A 122 0.69 -21.37 12.19
C ASP A 122 -0.48 -21.29 11.18
N ALA A 123 -0.47 -22.10 10.13
CA ALA A 123 -1.73 -22.47 9.43
C ALA A 123 -2.48 -23.55 10.24
N ASN A 124 -3.52 -23.14 10.99
CA ASN A 124 -4.52 -24.04 11.60
C ASN A 124 -5.67 -24.32 10.64
#